data_AF-A0AAW1HTV3-F1
#
_entry.id   AF-A0AAW1HTV3-F1
#
_cell.length_a   1.000
_cell.length_b   1.000
_cell.length_c   1.000
_cell.angle_alpha   90.00
_cell.angle_beta   90.00
_cell.angle_gamma   90.00
#
_symmetry.space_group_name_H-M   'P 1'
#
loop_
_entity.id
_entity.type
_entity.pdbx_description
1 polymer ?
#
loop_
_entity_poly.entity_id
_entity_poly.type
_entity_poly.pdbx_seq_one_letter_code
_entity_poly.pdbx_strand_id
1 'polypeptide(L)'
;MKVNVKKTRSYIKSKLATKTYKRNEKEFNQIYNLLEKAVENGESNSALLIGQRGTGKTTLINAVLKKLNEKVCVVENAFIVMLHGLIHTDDRLALKGITSQMNLENAVDGKVFGSFAENLAFLLACLKTGQQESTKSVIIILEEFDLFCSHHNQTLLYNLFDVSQSAQTPLCIIGITCRLDVIELLEKRVKSRFSHRQIYLFAEDTKNSGDTTLDLYLDNIENYLLFTNDFKCNLPPEYKRQWNNSIIKLTSNKRFKILIQRLIDIDSNDSILKNILTMIVSTLNDEKESILLEDFEKEIHRFEEDEVLNRLLDVSILEMCLLIAMKHHCDIYDTQTMNFEVIFARFTKFVNSNSNIQNVQRAVLMKAFEHIQNMELISSISHDGAKVQPEYRIFKLMLQPQLITEAVSRYTGMPTEIVQWAKSSLI
;
A
#
# COMPACT_ATOMS: atom_id res chain seq x y z
N MET A 1 -30.61 -1.73 -24.00
CA MET A 1 -29.13 -1.82 -23.96
C MET A 1 -28.49 -0.80 -23.01
N LYS A 2 -28.73 0.52 -23.14
CA LYS A 2 -28.12 1.61 -22.31
C LYS A 2 -28.09 1.42 -20.77
N VAL A 3 -29.05 0.69 -20.19
CA VAL A 3 -29.13 0.48 -18.73
C VAL A 3 -28.18 -0.62 -18.24
N ASN A 4 -27.71 -1.51 -19.13
CA ASN A 4 -27.00 -2.71 -18.74
C ASN A 4 -25.53 -2.43 -18.41
N VAL A 5 -24.81 -1.65 -19.23
CA VAL A 5 -23.38 -1.35 -19.01
C VAL A 5 -23.16 -0.61 -17.70
N LYS A 6 -23.98 0.40 -17.39
CA LYS A 6 -23.89 1.15 -16.12
C LYS A 6 -24.09 0.24 -14.90
N LYS A 7 -25.04 -0.70 -14.98
CA LYS A 7 -25.29 -1.69 -13.93
C LYS A 7 -24.13 -2.70 -13.81
N THR A 8 -23.61 -3.20 -14.93
CA THR A 8 -22.42 -4.06 -14.99
C THR A 8 -21.23 -3.40 -14.30
N ARG A 9 -20.92 -2.16 -14.69
CA ARG A 9 -19.84 -1.38 -14.11
C ARG A 9 -20.01 -1.18 -12.61
N SER A 10 -21.20 -0.79 -12.16
CA SER A 10 -21.49 -0.60 -10.74
C SER A 10 -21.34 -1.89 -9.95
N TYR A 11 -21.80 -3.02 -10.51
CA TYR A 11 -21.70 -4.32 -9.88
C TYR A 11 -20.24 -4.78 -9.74
N ILE A 12 -19.48 -4.78 -10.84
CA ILE A 12 -18.09 -5.22 -10.82
C ILE A 12 -17.24 -4.32 -9.92
N LYS A 13 -17.44 -2.99 -9.96
CA LYS A 13 -16.77 -2.07 -9.03
C LYS A 13 -17.11 -2.37 -7.56
N SER A 14 -18.38 -2.64 -7.26
CA SER A 14 -18.76 -3.04 -5.90
C SER A 14 -18.11 -4.36 -5.49
N LYS A 15 -17.98 -5.31 -6.42
CA LYS A 15 -17.38 -6.62 -6.18
C LYS A 15 -15.86 -6.54 -5.98
N LEU A 16 -15.17 -5.70 -6.76
CA LEU A 16 -13.75 -5.38 -6.59
C LEU A 16 -13.49 -4.67 -5.25
N ALA A 17 -14.42 -3.82 -4.80
CA ALA A 17 -14.38 -3.18 -3.50
C ALA A 17 -14.72 -4.12 -2.35
N THR A 18 -15.56 -5.14 -2.57
CA THR A 18 -15.92 -6.09 -1.51
C THR A 18 -14.74 -6.98 -1.13
N LYS A 19 -14.49 -7.02 0.17
CA LYS A 19 -13.41 -7.79 0.81
C LYS A 19 -13.83 -9.25 1.04
N THR A 20 -14.16 -10.00 -0.02
CA THR A 20 -14.38 -11.45 0.11
C THR A 20 -13.04 -12.15 0.13
N TYR A 21 -12.69 -12.78 1.25
CA TYR A 21 -11.47 -13.57 1.38
C TYR A 21 -11.74 -15.02 0.97
N LYS A 22 -11.02 -15.51 -0.04
CA LYS A 22 -11.09 -16.92 -0.50
C LYS A 22 -9.77 -17.68 -0.36
N ARG A 23 -8.70 -17.02 0.09
CA ARG A 23 -7.37 -17.62 0.20
C ARG A 23 -7.14 -18.20 1.60
N ASN A 24 -6.06 -18.98 1.78
CA ASN A 24 -5.50 -19.37 3.08
C ASN A 24 -6.56 -19.91 4.08
N GLU A 25 -7.30 -20.95 3.67
CA GLU A 25 -8.34 -21.56 4.52
C GLU A 25 -7.76 -22.08 5.85
N LYS A 26 -6.50 -22.51 5.86
CA LYS A 26 -5.82 -23.00 7.07
C LYS A 26 -5.67 -21.86 8.08
N GLU A 27 -5.14 -20.73 7.66
CA GLU A 27 -4.91 -19.52 8.45
C GLU A 27 -6.26 -18.92 8.90
N PHE A 28 -7.24 -18.89 7.99
CA PHE A 28 -8.61 -18.51 8.32
C PHE A 28 -9.17 -19.37 9.44
N ASN A 29 -9.09 -20.70 9.32
CA ASN A 29 -9.60 -21.63 10.33
C ASN A 29 -8.82 -21.53 11.65
N GLN A 30 -7.51 -21.29 11.61
CA GLN A 30 -6.71 -21.08 12.81
C GLN A 30 -7.16 -19.85 13.59
N ILE A 31 -7.37 -18.72 12.91
CA ILE A 31 -7.83 -17.47 13.54
C ILE A 31 -9.29 -17.60 13.99
N TYR A 32 -10.14 -18.19 13.16
CA TYR A 32 -11.53 -18.47 13.50
C TYR A 32 -11.64 -19.31 14.77
N ASN A 33 -10.91 -20.42 14.87
CA ASN A 33 -10.92 -21.27 16.06
C ASN A 33 -10.38 -20.55 17.31
N LEU A 34 -9.42 -19.64 17.14
CA LEU A 34 -8.87 -18.86 18.25
C LEU A 34 -9.91 -17.87 18.79
N LEU A 35 -10.60 -17.16 17.90
CA LEU A 35 -11.66 -16.23 18.27
C LEU A 35 -12.90 -16.94 18.82
N GLU A 36 -13.28 -18.07 18.24
CA GLU A 36 -14.42 -18.89 18.70
C GLU A 36 -14.19 -19.36 20.14
N LYS A 37 -13.00 -19.91 20.45
CA LYS A 37 -12.65 -20.31 21.82
C LYS A 37 -12.61 -19.14 22.80
N ALA A 38 -12.16 -17.96 22.35
CA ALA A 38 -12.14 -16.78 23.21
C ALA A 38 -13.56 -16.30 23.58
N VAL A 39 -14.54 -16.48 22.69
CA VAL A 39 -15.93 -16.07 22.92
C VAL A 39 -16.74 -17.16 23.63
N GLU A 40 -16.58 -18.43 23.25
CA GLU A 40 -17.36 -19.54 23.83
C GLU A 40 -16.78 -20.05 25.17
N ASN A 41 -15.46 -20.24 25.24
CA ASN A 41 -14.80 -20.82 26.42
C ASN A 41 -14.23 -19.74 27.37
N GLY A 42 -14.25 -18.47 26.97
CA GLY A 42 -13.61 -17.38 27.71
C GLY A 42 -12.08 -17.49 27.75
N GLU A 43 -11.46 -18.22 26.80
CA GLU A 43 -10.01 -18.39 26.75
C GLU A 43 -9.31 -17.07 26.38
N SER A 44 -8.27 -16.71 27.13
CA SER A 44 -7.44 -15.56 26.80
C SER A 44 -6.29 -15.98 25.89
N ASN A 45 -6.18 -15.34 24.73
CA ASN A 45 -5.22 -15.72 23.69
C ASN A 45 -4.57 -14.49 23.06
N SER A 46 -3.31 -14.61 22.66
CA SER A 46 -2.64 -13.63 21.80
C SER A 46 -2.14 -14.31 20.53
N ALA A 47 -2.19 -13.61 19.40
CA ALA A 47 -1.62 -14.08 18.13
C ALA A 47 -1.14 -12.89 17.29
N LEU A 48 -0.16 -13.15 16.42
CA LEU A 48 0.32 -12.17 15.43
C LEU A 48 0.10 -12.72 14.03
N LEU A 49 -0.62 -11.96 13.21
CA LEU A 49 -0.80 -12.18 11.78
C LEU A 49 0.24 -11.36 11.00
N ILE A 50 1.21 -12.06 10.43
CA ILE A 50 2.39 -11.48 9.79
C ILE A 50 2.36 -11.81 8.30
N GLY A 51 2.53 -10.83 7.42
CA GLY A 51 2.58 -11.11 5.98
C GLY A 51 2.76 -9.84 5.16
N GLN A 52 3.19 -9.94 3.91
CA GLN A 52 3.50 -8.78 3.08
C GLN A 52 2.31 -7.79 2.97
N ARG A 53 2.58 -6.51 2.68
CA ARG A 53 1.51 -5.54 2.45
C ARG A 53 0.66 -5.97 1.25
N GLY A 54 -0.66 -5.81 1.35
CA GLY A 54 -1.60 -6.20 0.29
C GLY A 54 -2.00 -7.68 0.22
N THR A 55 -1.45 -8.57 1.05
CA THR A 55 -1.86 -10.00 1.08
C THR A 55 -3.27 -10.26 1.63
N GLY A 56 -3.97 -9.22 2.09
CA GLY A 56 -5.35 -9.32 2.56
C GLY A 56 -5.49 -9.68 4.04
N LYS A 57 -4.49 -9.42 4.89
CA LYS A 57 -4.54 -9.67 6.35
C LYS A 57 -5.79 -9.10 7.03
N THR A 58 -6.05 -7.81 6.86
CA THR A 58 -7.27 -7.16 7.37
C THR A 58 -8.55 -7.75 6.75
N THR A 59 -8.51 -8.14 5.48
CA THR A 59 -9.64 -8.80 4.80
C THR A 59 -9.94 -10.18 5.41
N LEU A 60 -8.91 -10.96 5.75
CA LEU A 60 -9.04 -12.24 6.44
C LEU A 60 -9.71 -12.03 7.80
N ILE A 61 -9.20 -11.11 8.62
CA ILE A 61 -9.78 -10.85 9.96
C ILE A 61 -11.24 -10.41 9.87
N ASN A 62 -11.56 -9.49 8.96
CA ASN A 62 -12.95 -9.05 8.75
C ASN A 62 -13.87 -10.20 8.29
N ALA A 63 -13.37 -11.10 7.42
CA ALA A 63 -14.13 -12.27 7.00
C ALA A 63 -14.38 -13.25 8.16
N VAL A 64 -13.38 -13.45 9.03
CA VAL A 64 -13.51 -14.27 10.24
C VAL A 64 -14.54 -13.66 11.19
N LEU A 65 -14.44 -12.36 11.50
CA LEU A 65 -15.39 -11.65 12.36
C LEU A 65 -16.81 -11.71 11.81
N LYS A 66 -16.98 -11.57 10.50
CA LYS A 66 -18.30 -11.69 9.86
C LYS A 66 -18.89 -13.09 10.06
N LYS A 67 -18.10 -14.15 9.84
CA LYS A 67 -18.54 -15.53 10.04
C LYS A 67 -18.83 -15.83 11.51
N LEU A 68 -18.02 -15.28 12.42
CA LEU A 68 -18.21 -15.40 13.86
C LEU A 68 -19.54 -14.77 14.30
N ASN A 69 -19.86 -13.56 13.80
CA ASN A 69 -21.13 -12.87 14.05
C ASN A 69 -22.36 -13.60 13.49
N GLU A 70 -22.20 -14.42 12.45
CA GLU A 70 -23.29 -15.21 11.86
C GLU A 70 -23.63 -16.46 12.70
N LYS A 71 -22.62 -17.10 13.32
CA LYS A 71 -22.78 -18.35 14.08
C LYS A 71 -23.08 -18.12 15.56
N VAL A 72 -22.41 -17.14 16.16
CA VAL A 72 -22.50 -16.80 17.58
C VAL A 72 -23.16 -15.42 17.65
N CYS A 73 -24.07 -15.17 18.60
CA CYS A 73 -24.51 -13.81 18.93
C CYS A 73 -23.37 -13.03 19.62
N VAL A 74 -22.25 -12.85 18.91
CA VAL A 74 -21.05 -12.12 19.37
C VAL A 74 -21.42 -10.70 19.78
N VAL A 75 -22.42 -10.10 19.13
CA VAL A 75 -22.92 -8.75 19.44
C VAL A 75 -23.39 -8.62 20.88
N GLU A 76 -23.88 -9.70 21.49
CA GLU A 76 -24.32 -9.68 22.89
C GLU A 76 -23.19 -10.05 23.84
N ASN A 77 -22.28 -10.95 23.43
CA ASN A 77 -21.31 -11.61 24.30
C ASN A 77 -19.86 -11.12 24.18
N ALA A 78 -19.52 -10.28 23.19
CA ALA A 78 -18.16 -9.78 23.02
C ALA A 78 -18.06 -8.33 22.51
N PHE A 79 -17.02 -7.63 22.98
CA PHE A 79 -16.62 -6.32 22.46
C PHE A 79 -15.47 -6.49 21.47
N ILE A 80 -15.63 -5.94 20.27
CA ILE A 80 -14.58 -5.88 19.27
C ILE A 80 -13.97 -4.48 19.30
N VAL A 81 -12.68 -4.40 19.60
CA VAL A 81 -11.92 -3.15 19.64
C VAL A 81 -10.85 -3.19 18.55
N MET A 82 -10.90 -2.24 17.63
CA MET A 82 -9.92 -2.10 16.55
C MET A 82 -9.06 -0.86 16.81
N LEU A 83 -7.77 -1.07 16.98
CA LEU A 83 -6.78 -0.01 17.11
C LEU A 83 -5.84 -0.03 15.92
N HIS A 84 -5.57 1.13 15.35
CA HIS A 84 -4.63 1.31 14.25
C HIS A 84 -3.43 2.14 14.71
N GLY A 85 -2.20 1.68 14.46
CA GLY A 85 -0.96 2.33 14.94
C GLY A 85 -0.73 3.74 14.40
N LEU A 86 -1.15 4.02 13.15
CA LEU A 86 -1.13 5.37 12.58
C LEU A 86 -2.10 6.36 13.25
N ILE A 87 -3.19 5.88 13.84
CA ILE A 87 -4.19 6.74 14.50
C ILE A 87 -3.85 6.88 15.99
N HIS A 88 -3.49 5.77 16.62
CA HIS A 88 -3.18 5.70 18.04
C HIS A 88 -1.66 5.76 18.23
N THR A 89 -1.09 6.95 17.99
CA THR A 89 0.36 7.19 18.05
C THR A 89 0.93 7.21 19.47
N ASP A 90 0.08 7.16 20.49
CA ASP A 90 0.45 7.14 21.90
C ASP A 90 -0.49 6.19 22.66
N ASP A 91 0.02 5.59 23.73
CA ASP A 91 -0.70 4.62 24.57
C ASP A 91 -1.96 5.27 25.20
N ARG A 92 -1.90 6.57 25.50
CA ARG A 92 -3.06 7.32 26.03
C ARG A 92 -4.19 7.41 25.02
N LEU A 93 -3.87 7.66 23.74
CA LEU A 93 -4.85 7.70 22.66
C LEU A 93 -5.44 6.31 22.43
N ALA A 94 -4.60 5.28 22.43
CA ALA A 94 -5.05 3.88 22.34
C ALA A 94 -6.06 3.55 23.43
N LEU A 95 -5.76 3.90 24.69
CA LEU A 95 -6.64 3.63 25.83
C LEU A 95 -7.96 4.39 25.76
N LYS A 96 -7.94 5.65 25.31
CA LYS A 96 -9.16 6.40 25.02
C LYS A 96 -9.98 5.72 23.92
N GLY A 97 -9.33 5.23 22.87
CA GLY A 97 -9.95 4.45 21.80
C GLY A 97 -10.61 3.17 22.30
N ILE A 98 -9.93 2.42 23.18
CA ILE A 98 -10.49 1.22 23.84
C ILE A 98 -11.74 1.59 24.65
N THR A 99 -11.64 2.63 25.49
CA THR A 99 -12.74 3.08 26.37
C THR A 99 -13.98 3.48 25.55
N SER A 100 -13.77 4.22 24.47
CA SER A 100 -14.83 4.68 23.57
C SER A 100 -15.51 3.52 22.84
N GLN A 101 -14.73 2.59 22.27
CA GLN A 101 -15.26 1.42 21.55
C GLN A 101 -15.98 0.42 22.47
N MET A 102 -15.64 0.39 23.76
CA MET A 102 -16.34 -0.42 24.78
C MET A 102 -17.59 0.26 25.35
N ASN A 103 -17.92 1.50 24.95
CA ASN A 103 -18.99 2.32 25.53
C ASN A 103 -18.87 2.51 27.06
N LEU A 104 -17.63 2.57 27.59
CA LEU A 104 -17.35 2.73 29.02
C LEU A 104 -17.04 4.18 29.43
N GLU A 105 -17.25 5.15 28.53
CA GLU A 105 -16.96 6.57 28.77
C GLU A 105 -17.67 7.09 30.03
N ASN A 106 -18.95 6.79 30.20
CA ASN A 106 -19.73 7.19 31.38
C ASN A 106 -19.23 6.56 32.70
N ALA A 107 -18.60 5.39 32.64
CA ALA A 107 -18.07 4.70 33.83
C ALA A 107 -16.70 5.25 34.28
N VAL A 108 -16.01 5.90 33.34
CA VAL A 108 -14.67 6.49 33.48
C VAL A 108 -14.75 8.01 33.71
N ASP A 109 -15.84 8.66 33.32
CA ASP A 109 -16.01 10.10 33.48
C ASP A 109 -15.88 10.53 34.96
N GLY A 110 -15.04 11.53 35.20
CA GLY A 110 -14.71 12.01 36.55
C GLY A 110 -13.72 11.15 37.37
N LYS A 111 -13.19 10.04 36.84
CA LYS A 111 -12.16 9.23 37.53
C LYS A 111 -10.75 9.57 37.08
N VAL A 112 -9.87 9.81 38.05
CA VAL A 112 -8.43 9.99 37.82
C VAL A 112 -7.72 8.67 38.16
N PHE A 113 -7.12 8.04 37.16
CA PHE A 113 -6.29 6.85 37.36
C PHE A 113 -4.82 7.26 37.53
N GLY A 114 -4.13 6.66 38.50
CA GLY A 114 -2.73 6.95 38.79
C GLY A 114 -1.78 6.33 37.78
N SER A 115 -2.13 5.15 37.25
CA SER A 115 -1.33 4.44 36.26
C SER A 115 -2.15 3.94 35.07
N PHE A 116 -1.45 3.67 33.96
CA PHE A 116 -2.04 3.04 32.78
C PHE A 116 -2.64 1.66 33.10
N ALA A 117 -1.93 0.87 33.90
CA ALA A 117 -2.36 -0.47 34.30
C ALA A 117 -3.66 -0.44 35.12
N GLU A 118 -3.81 0.54 36.03
CA GLU A 118 -5.03 0.73 36.81
C GLU A 118 -6.23 1.07 35.94
N ASN A 119 -6.05 1.97 34.95
CA ASN A 119 -7.13 2.33 34.04
C ASN A 119 -7.57 1.13 33.19
N LEU A 120 -6.60 0.39 32.63
CA LEU A 120 -6.91 -0.81 31.85
C LEU A 120 -7.56 -1.92 32.71
N ALA A 121 -7.05 -2.15 33.92
CA ALA A 121 -7.65 -3.10 34.86
C ALA A 121 -9.07 -2.68 35.28
N PHE A 122 -9.31 -1.38 35.47
CA PHE A 122 -10.64 -0.84 35.77
C PHE A 122 -11.61 -1.06 34.61
N LEU A 123 -11.21 -0.74 33.37
CA LEU A 123 -12.01 -0.97 32.17
C LEU A 123 -12.42 -2.44 32.05
N LEU A 124 -11.47 -3.36 32.28
CA LEU A 124 -11.75 -4.79 32.23
C LEU A 124 -12.56 -5.29 33.43
N ALA A 125 -12.43 -4.68 34.61
CA ALA A 125 -13.26 -4.98 35.78
C ALA A 125 -14.72 -4.55 35.58
N CYS A 126 -14.96 -3.45 34.86
CA CYS A 126 -16.31 -3.06 34.43
C CYS A 126 -16.99 -4.14 33.58
N LEU A 127 -16.21 -4.94 32.84
CA LEU A 127 -16.74 -6.05 32.05
C LEU A 127 -17.10 -7.28 32.91
N LYS A 128 -16.51 -7.42 34.10
CA LYS A 128 -16.81 -8.50 35.04
C LYS A 128 -18.05 -8.25 35.90
N THR A 129 -18.45 -6.99 36.07
CA THR A 129 -19.50 -6.59 37.01
C THR A 129 -20.91 -6.59 36.40
N GLY A 130 -21.02 -6.90 35.11
CA GLY A 130 -22.30 -7.21 34.46
C GLY A 130 -22.84 -8.59 34.87
N GLN A 131 -24.13 -8.63 35.18
CA GLN A 131 -24.97 -9.73 35.68
C GLN A 131 -24.53 -11.19 35.42
N GLN A 132 -24.86 -12.03 36.41
CA GLN A 132 -24.58 -13.46 36.55
C GLN A 132 -24.69 -14.27 35.24
N GLU A 133 -23.63 -15.08 35.00
CA GLU A 133 -23.47 -16.19 34.06
C GLU A 133 -22.71 -15.98 32.73
N SER A 134 -22.40 -14.76 32.27
CA SER A 134 -21.41 -14.60 31.18
C SER A 134 -20.59 -13.31 31.23
N THR A 135 -19.31 -13.41 31.57
CA THR A 135 -18.36 -12.29 31.38
C THR A 135 -18.17 -12.06 29.89
N LYS A 136 -18.41 -10.83 29.42
CA LYS A 136 -18.24 -10.50 28.00
C LYS A 136 -16.76 -10.59 27.59
N SER A 137 -16.49 -11.27 26.48
CA SER A 137 -15.14 -11.38 25.92
C SER A 137 -14.72 -10.09 25.21
N VAL A 138 -13.44 -9.77 25.25
CA VAL A 138 -12.88 -8.64 24.50
C VAL A 138 -11.95 -9.16 23.42
N ILE A 139 -12.18 -8.73 22.18
CA ILE A 139 -11.29 -9.00 21.05
C ILE A 139 -10.63 -7.67 20.66
N ILE A 140 -9.32 -7.55 20.88
CA ILE A 140 -8.52 -6.38 20.49
C ILE A 140 -7.72 -6.72 19.25
N ILE A 141 -7.94 -5.96 18.18
CA ILE A 141 -7.21 -6.06 16.92
C ILE A 141 -6.28 -4.84 16.81
N LEU A 142 -4.98 -5.09 16.68
CA LEU A 142 -3.94 -4.07 16.58
C LEU A 142 -3.38 -4.05 15.15
N GLU A 143 -3.81 -3.10 14.33
CA GLU A 143 -3.29 -2.88 12.97
C GLU A 143 -2.03 -2.04 12.95
N GLU A 144 -1.08 -2.37 12.05
CA GLU A 144 0.30 -1.84 12.05
C GLU A 144 0.95 -2.02 13.44
N PHE A 145 0.96 -3.28 13.92
CA PHE A 145 1.41 -3.66 15.26
C PHE A 145 2.84 -3.17 15.59
N ASP A 146 3.73 -3.13 14.60
CA ASP A 146 5.10 -2.64 14.73
C ASP A 146 5.20 -1.16 15.14
N LEU A 147 4.18 -0.34 14.85
CA LEU A 147 4.12 1.03 15.36
C LEU A 147 3.87 1.07 16.87
N PHE A 148 3.02 0.17 17.40
CA PHE A 148 2.82 0.04 18.84
C PHE A 148 4.09 -0.46 19.56
N CYS A 149 4.95 -1.23 18.89
CA CYS A 149 6.26 -1.60 19.44
C CYS A 149 7.20 -0.39 19.60
N SER A 150 6.95 0.69 18.85
CA SER A 150 7.76 1.92 18.90
C SER A 150 7.32 2.88 20.00
N HIS A 151 6.21 2.61 20.69
CA HIS A 151 5.73 3.41 21.80
C HIS A 151 6.69 3.34 23.00
N HIS A 152 6.72 4.41 23.80
CA HIS A 152 7.60 4.49 24.96
C HIS A 152 7.34 3.33 25.95
N ASN A 153 8.37 2.55 26.23
CA ASN A 153 8.34 1.40 27.14
C ASN A 153 7.27 0.33 26.80
N GLN A 154 6.68 0.36 25.59
CA GLN A 154 5.66 -0.60 25.14
C GLN A 154 4.56 -0.86 26.19
N THR A 155 4.11 0.19 26.87
CA THR A 155 3.28 0.06 28.08
C THR A 155 1.94 -0.58 27.76
N LEU A 156 1.27 -0.16 26.68
CA LEU A 156 0.05 -0.80 26.19
C LEU A 156 0.24 -2.30 25.94
N LEU A 157 1.26 -2.68 25.15
CA LEU A 157 1.52 -4.08 24.78
C LEU A 157 1.86 -4.94 26.00
N TYR A 158 2.67 -4.41 26.93
CA TYR A 158 2.98 -5.08 28.18
C TYR A 158 1.72 -5.42 28.95
N ASN A 159 0.85 -4.43 29.19
CA ASN A 159 -0.35 -4.60 29.99
C ASN A 159 -1.38 -5.52 29.30
N LEU A 160 -1.55 -5.39 27.98
CA LEU A 160 -2.45 -6.26 27.23
C LEU A 160 -2.00 -7.72 27.28
N PHE A 161 -0.72 -8.01 27.04
CA PHE A 161 -0.23 -9.39 27.09
C PHE A 161 -0.15 -9.96 28.52
N ASP A 162 0.15 -9.15 29.53
CA ASP A 162 0.11 -9.55 30.94
C ASP A 162 -1.31 -9.99 31.35
N VAL A 163 -2.32 -9.20 30.97
CA VAL A 163 -3.72 -9.54 31.19
C VAL A 163 -4.09 -10.82 30.45
N SER A 164 -3.72 -10.94 29.17
CA SER A 164 -4.00 -12.15 28.37
C SER A 164 -3.37 -13.41 28.98
N GLN A 165 -2.24 -13.30 29.69
CA GLN A 165 -1.58 -14.43 30.34
C GLN A 165 -2.21 -14.77 31.69
N SER A 166 -2.69 -13.77 32.44
CA SER A 166 -3.31 -13.95 33.76
C SER A 166 -4.66 -14.68 33.73
N ALA A 167 -5.28 -14.82 32.55
CA ALA A 167 -6.56 -15.49 32.30
C ALA A 167 -7.75 -15.03 33.16
N GLN A 168 -7.64 -13.86 33.82
CA GLN A 168 -8.68 -13.36 34.72
C GLN A 168 -9.87 -12.75 33.98
N THR A 169 -9.67 -12.31 32.73
CA THR A 169 -10.65 -11.66 31.87
C THR A 169 -10.53 -12.27 30.48
N PRO A 170 -11.62 -12.71 29.85
CA PRO A 170 -11.56 -13.27 28.50
C PRO A 170 -11.13 -12.21 27.49
N LEU A 171 -9.82 -12.17 27.20
CA LEU A 171 -9.19 -11.18 26.32
C LEU A 171 -8.43 -11.89 25.20
N CYS A 172 -8.80 -11.58 23.96
CA CYS A 172 -8.10 -12.03 22.77
C CYS A 172 -7.40 -10.86 22.07
N ILE A 173 -6.11 -11.00 21.79
CA ILE A 173 -5.30 -9.97 21.12
C ILE A 173 -4.81 -10.50 19.78
N ILE A 174 -5.14 -9.82 18.69
CA ILE A 174 -4.63 -10.11 17.35
C ILE A 174 -3.85 -8.90 16.85
N GLY A 175 -2.52 -9.03 16.77
CA GLY A 175 -1.69 -8.03 16.10
C GLY A 175 -1.54 -8.33 14.61
N ILE A 176 -1.61 -7.31 13.77
CA ILE A 176 -1.46 -7.40 12.32
C ILE A 176 -0.29 -6.54 11.90
N THR A 177 0.67 -7.11 11.18
CA THR A 177 1.84 -6.36 10.69
C THR A 177 2.35 -6.93 9.37
N CYS A 178 3.08 -6.12 8.62
CA CYS A 178 3.86 -6.58 7.48
C CYS A 178 5.32 -6.88 7.78
N ARG A 179 5.77 -6.58 8.99
CA ARG A 179 7.17 -6.70 9.39
C ARG A 179 7.46 -8.11 9.91
N LEU A 180 8.42 -8.80 9.31
CA LEU A 180 8.77 -10.18 9.67
C LEU A 180 9.54 -10.27 11.01
N ASP A 181 10.39 -9.29 11.27
CA ASP A 181 11.22 -9.16 12.49
C ASP A 181 10.46 -8.49 13.65
N VAL A 182 9.14 -8.39 13.60
CA VAL A 182 8.32 -7.69 14.62
C VAL A 182 8.53 -8.21 16.04
N ILE A 183 8.87 -9.48 16.19
CA ILE A 183 9.13 -10.14 17.47
C ILE A 183 10.42 -9.65 18.11
N GLU A 184 11.38 -9.17 17.31
CA GLU A 184 12.65 -8.61 17.78
C GLU A 184 12.47 -7.18 18.30
N LEU A 185 11.43 -6.48 17.83
CA LEU A 185 11.05 -5.16 18.34
C LEU A 185 10.48 -5.23 19.76
N LEU A 186 9.94 -6.38 20.18
CA LEU A 186 9.37 -6.52 21.51
C LEU A 186 10.46 -6.56 22.57
N GLU A 187 10.31 -5.75 23.61
CA GLU A 187 11.18 -5.82 24.79
C GLU A 187 11.10 -7.21 25.43
N LYS A 188 12.18 -7.67 26.07
CA LYS A 188 12.25 -9.00 26.71
C LYS A 188 11.06 -9.29 27.63
N ARG A 189 10.62 -8.30 28.42
CA ARG A 189 9.49 -8.43 29.35
C ARG A 189 8.11 -8.56 28.68
N VAL A 190 7.96 -8.00 27.48
CA VAL A 190 6.73 -8.08 26.66
C VAL A 190 6.73 -9.37 25.86
N LYS A 191 7.87 -9.68 25.22
CA LYS A 191 8.09 -10.91 24.46
C LYS A 191 7.85 -12.16 25.31
N SER A 192 8.28 -12.16 26.57
CA SER A 192 8.05 -13.28 27.50
C SER A 192 6.57 -13.54 27.83
N ARG A 193 5.70 -12.54 27.67
CA ARG A 193 4.25 -12.62 27.95
C ARG A 193 3.41 -12.93 26.72
N PHE A 194 3.99 -12.76 25.54
CA PHE A 194 3.35 -13.12 24.29
C PHE A 194 3.29 -14.65 24.14
N SER A 195 2.17 -15.18 23.62
CA SER A 195 1.95 -16.62 23.43
C SER A 195 2.89 -17.29 22.41
N HIS A 196 3.75 -16.51 21.74
CA HIS A 196 4.59 -16.93 20.62
C HIS A 196 3.83 -17.47 19.40
N ARG A 197 2.51 -17.27 19.32
CA ARG A 197 1.70 -17.74 18.20
C ARG A 197 1.77 -16.78 17.02
N GLN A 198 2.55 -17.17 16.01
CA GLN A 198 2.70 -16.42 14.76
C GLN A 198 1.97 -17.15 13.64
N ILE A 199 1.14 -16.42 12.92
CA ILE A 199 0.40 -16.90 11.76
C ILE A 199 0.93 -16.11 10.57
N TYR A 200 1.55 -16.81 9.62
CA TYR A 200 2.12 -16.18 8.45
C TYR A 200 1.14 -16.21 7.29
N LEU A 201 0.93 -15.06 6.66
CA LEU A 201 0.10 -14.90 5.48
C LEU A 201 0.98 -14.60 4.27
N PHE A 202 1.36 -15.65 3.55
CA PHE A 202 2.07 -15.55 2.30
C PHE A 202 1.09 -15.58 1.13
N ALA A 203 1.43 -14.88 0.05
CA ALA A 203 0.65 -14.90 -1.19
C ALA A 203 0.74 -16.26 -1.90
N GLU A 204 1.74 -17.08 -1.56
CA GLU A 204 2.16 -18.29 -2.27
C GLU A 204 1.91 -19.56 -1.43
N ASP A 205 0.65 -19.88 -1.15
CA ASP A 205 0.32 -21.24 -0.68
C ASP A 205 0.07 -22.19 -1.86
N THR A 206 0.92 -22.14 -2.88
CA THR A 206 0.95 -23.05 -4.05
C THR A 206 1.55 -24.42 -3.74
N LYS A 207 1.92 -24.69 -2.49
CA LYS A 207 2.57 -25.96 -2.11
C LYS A 207 1.61 -27.14 -1.97
N ASN A 208 0.30 -26.91 -1.88
CA ASN A 208 -0.68 -27.98 -1.58
C ASN A 208 -1.63 -28.34 -2.74
N SER A 209 -1.80 -27.46 -3.73
CA SER A 209 -2.46 -27.76 -5.00
C SER A 209 -1.43 -27.53 -6.09
N GLY A 210 -1.26 -28.45 -7.03
CA GLY A 210 -0.25 -28.34 -8.11
C GLY A 210 -0.50 -27.23 -9.13
N ASP A 211 -1.25 -26.19 -8.75
CA ASP A 211 -1.65 -25.06 -9.58
C ASP A 211 -0.53 -24.03 -9.61
N THR A 212 -0.29 -23.45 -10.79
CA THR A 212 0.71 -22.39 -10.91
C THR A 212 0.17 -21.07 -10.32
N THR A 213 1.06 -20.18 -9.88
CA THR A 213 0.68 -18.83 -9.41
C THR A 213 -0.16 -18.08 -10.44
N LEU A 214 0.10 -18.32 -11.74
CA LEU A 214 -0.66 -17.78 -12.85
C LEU A 214 -2.11 -18.29 -12.85
N ASP A 215 -2.34 -19.58 -12.64
CA ASP A 215 -3.69 -20.16 -12.61
C ASP A 215 -4.53 -19.55 -11.49
N LEU A 216 -3.95 -19.39 -10.30
CA LEU A 216 -4.61 -18.70 -9.18
C LEU A 216 -4.96 -17.24 -9.51
N TYR A 217 -4.08 -16.55 -10.24
CA TYR A 217 -4.31 -15.17 -10.68
C TYR A 217 -5.44 -15.08 -11.72
N LEU A 218 -5.48 -16.01 -12.67
CA LEU A 218 -6.54 -16.10 -13.67
C LEU A 218 -7.89 -16.41 -12.99
N ASP A 219 -7.91 -17.36 -12.06
CA ASP A 219 -9.09 -17.69 -11.26
C ASP A 219 -9.58 -16.48 -10.47
N ASN A 220 -8.67 -15.66 -9.94
CA ASN A 220 -9.05 -14.41 -9.26
C ASN A 220 -9.69 -13.40 -10.23
N ILE A 221 -9.10 -13.20 -11.41
CA ILE A 221 -9.67 -12.32 -12.44
C ILE A 221 -11.08 -12.78 -12.82
N GLU A 222 -11.27 -14.08 -13.05
CA GLU A 222 -12.58 -14.65 -13.31
C GLU A 222 -13.54 -14.42 -12.12
N ASN A 223 -13.08 -14.71 -10.91
CA ASN A 223 -13.87 -14.48 -9.70
C ASN A 223 -14.32 -13.04 -9.57
N TYR A 224 -13.49 -12.05 -9.93
CA TYR A 224 -13.86 -10.64 -9.86
C TYR A 224 -14.78 -10.19 -11.00
N LEU A 225 -14.54 -10.65 -12.22
CA LEU A 225 -15.24 -10.17 -13.42
C LEU A 225 -16.51 -10.95 -13.75
N LEU A 226 -16.64 -12.21 -13.34
CA LEU A 226 -17.82 -13.03 -13.59
C LEU A 226 -19.01 -12.60 -12.71
N PHE A 227 -20.21 -12.68 -13.28
CA PHE A 227 -21.45 -12.51 -12.52
C PHE A 227 -21.76 -13.77 -11.71
N THR A 228 -21.91 -13.64 -10.39
CA THR A 228 -22.43 -14.72 -9.52
C THR A 228 -23.96 -14.65 -9.42
N ASN A 229 -24.59 -15.79 -9.12
CA ASN A 229 -26.05 -15.89 -8.97
C ASN A 229 -26.58 -15.22 -7.70
N ASP A 230 -25.70 -14.88 -6.76
CA ASP A 230 -26.05 -14.53 -5.37
C ASP A 230 -26.43 -13.06 -5.14
N PHE A 231 -26.40 -12.20 -6.18
CA PHE A 231 -26.78 -10.79 -6.04
C PHE A 231 -27.91 -10.38 -6.99
N LYS A 232 -28.84 -9.55 -6.48
CA LYS A 232 -30.02 -8.99 -7.17
C LYS A 232 -29.66 -7.98 -8.29
N CYS A 233 -28.74 -8.34 -9.20
CA CYS A 233 -28.56 -7.57 -10.42
C CYS A 233 -29.71 -7.88 -11.38
N ASN A 234 -30.61 -6.91 -11.55
CA ASN A 234 -31.69 -6.90 -12.53
C ASN A 234 -31.13 -6.69 -13.95
N LEU A 235 -30.32 -7.66 -14.39
CA LEU A 235 -29.69 -7.80 -15.70
C LEU A 235 -30.24 -9.07 -16.37
N PRO A 236 -30.53 -9.05 -17.70
CA PRO A 236 -31.01 -10.22 -18.42
C PRO A 236 -30.07 -11.42 -18.29
N PRO A 237 -30.59 -12.64 -18.12
CA PRO A 237 -29.77 -13.85 -17.98
C PRO A 237 -28.92 -14.12 -19.22
N GLU A 238 -29.42 -13.79 -20.42
CA GLU A 238 -28.67 -13.91 -21.68
C GLU A 238 -27.43 -13.01 -21.69
N TYR A 239 -27.57 -11.76 -21.24
CA TYR A 239 -26.46 -10.82 -21.15
C TYR A 239 -25.40 -11.31 -20.15
N LYS A 240 -25.81 -11.84 -18.98
CA LYS A 240 -24.88 -12.44 -18.00
C LYS A 240 -24.09 -13.60 -18.60
N ARG A 241 -24.76 -14.50 -19.35
CA ARG A 241 -24.10 -15.62 -20.04
C ARG A 241 -23.13 -15.14 -21.10
N GLN A 242 -23.54 -14.16 -21.92
CA GLN A 242 -22.69 -13.58 -22.95
C GLN A 242 -21.43 -12.93 -22.35
N TRP A 243 -21.59 -12.14 -21.28
CA TRP A 243 -20.48 -11.54 -20.56
C TRP A 243 -19.53 -12.59 -19.99
N ASN A 244 -20.05 -13.57 -19.23
CA ASN A 244 -19.25 -14.61 -18.61
C ASN A 244 -18.47 -15.41 -19.67
N ASN A 245 -19.12 -15.77 -20.79
CA ASN A 245 -18.45 -16.44 -21.91
C ASN A 245 -17.34 -15.58 -22.54
N SER A 246 -17.53 -14.26 -22.62
CA SER A 246 -16.50 -13.34 -23.13
C SER A 246 -15.28 -13.32 -22.22
N ILE A 247 -15.49 -13.28 -20.90
CA ILE A 247 -14.40 -13.28 -19.91
C ILE A 247 -13.64 -14.61 -19.94
N ILE A 248 -14.34 -15.76 -19.97
CA ILE A 248 -13.71 -17.08 -20.03
C ILE A 248 -12.87 -17.24 -21.32
N LYS A 249 -13.37 -16.72 -22.45
CA LYS A 249 -12.58 -16.70 -23.71
C LYS A 249 -11.33 -15.83 -23.59
N LEU A 250 -11.41 -14.72 -22.86
CA LEU A 250 -10.28 -13.81 -22.63
C LEU A 250 -9.21 -14.47 -21.75
N THR A 251 -9.60 -15.05 -20.61
CA THR A 251 -8.68 -15.71 -19.67
C THR A 251 -8.03 -16.98 -20.23
N SER A 252 -8.71 -17.64 -21.16
CA SER A 252 -8.18 -18.79 -21.90
C SER A 252 -7.14 -18.40 -22.97
N ASN A 253 -7.05 -17.13 -23.37
CA ASN A 253 -6.17 -16.68 -24.45
C ASN A 253 -4.69 -16.72 -24.04
N LYS A 254 -3.83 -17.36 -24.86
CA LYS A 254 -2.38 -17.45 -24.61
C LYS A 254 -1.70 -16.08 -24.47
N ARG A 255 -2.09 -15.08 -25.27
CA ARG A 255 -1.54 -13.72 -25.17
C ARG A 255 -1.92 -13.06 -23.85
N PHE A 256 -3.16 -13.25 -23.41
CA PHE A 256 -3.63 -12.77 -22.12
C PHE A 256 -2.84 -13.39 -20.97
N LYS A 257 -2.61 -14.71 -21.02
CA LYS A 257 -1.79 -15.41 -20.01
C LYS A 257 -0.36 -14.88 -19.92
N ILE A 258 0.29 -14.61 -21.07
CA ILE A 258 1.64 -14.01 -21.10
C ILE A 258 1.62 -12.60 -20.49
N LEU A 259 0.60 -11.81 -20.81
CA LEU A 259 0.44 -10.45 -20.30
C LEU A 259 0.24 -10.43 -18.76
N ILE A 260 -0.59 -11.33 -18.23
CA ILE A 260 -0.78 -11.49 -16.79
C ILE A 260 0.47 -12.05 -16.12
N GLN A 261 1.21 -12.97 -16.77
CA GLN A 261 2.50 -13.43 -16.25
C GLN A 261 3.48 -12.27 -16.08
N ARG A 262 3.58 -11.38 -17.08
CA ARG A 262 4.42 -10.18 -17.00
C ARG A 262 4.04 -9.29 -15.81
N LEU A 263 2.75 -9.13 -15.54
CA LEU A 263 2.28 -8.39 -14.36
C LEU A 263 2.70 -9.08 -13.06
N ILE A 264 2.56 -10.41 -12.96
CA ILE A 264 2.95 -11.20 -11.79
C ILE A 264 4.47 -11.13 -11.54
N ASP A 265 5.27 -11.14 -12.61
CA ASP A 265 6.73 -11.04 -12.52
C ASP A 265 7.18 -9.67 -11.96
N ILE A 266 6.36 -8.62 -12.12
CA ILE A 266 6.59 -7.29 -11.52
C ILE A 266 6.08 -7.24 -10.09
N ASP A 267 4.81 -7.57 -9.85
CA ASP A 267 4.20 -7.58 -8.53
C ASP A 267 3.06 -8.62 -8.43
N SER A 268 3.11 -9.47 -7.40
CA SER A 268 2.14 -10.52 -7.14
C SER A 268 1.06 -10.13 -6.12
N ASN A 269 0.87 -8.84 -5.86
CA ASN A 269 -0.16 -8.31 -4.96
C ASN A 269 -1.54 -8.16 -5.63
N ASP A 270 -2.56 -8.77 -5.00
CA ASP A 270 -3.97 -8.71 -5.43
C ASP A 270 -4.53 -7.27 -5.46
N SER A 271 -3.93 -6.35 -4.68
CA SER A 271 -4.33 -4.94 -4.67
C SER A 271 -4.06 -4.23 -6.00
N ILE A 272 -2.92 -4.53 -6.63
CA ILE A 272 -2.56 -3.95 -7.94
C ILE A 272 -3.47 -4.50 -9.02
N LEU A 273 -3.72 -5.81 -8.99
CA LEU A 273 -4.68 -6.44 -9.88
C LEU A 273 -6.06 -5.78 -9.79
N LYS A 274 -6.58 -5.56 -8.58
CA LYS A 274 -7.86 -4.86 -8.36
C LYS A 274 -7.86 -3.43 -8.90
N ASN A 275 -6.76 -2.70 -8.76
CA ASN A 275 -6.63 -1.35 -9.30
C ASN A 275 -6.69 -1.35 -10.83
N ILE A 276 -5.92 -2.23 -11.48
CA ILE A 276 -5.94 -2.39 -12.95
C ILE A 276 -7.34 -2.78 -13.42
N LEU A 277 -7.96 -3.79 -12.80
CA LEU A 277 -9.34 -4.21 -13.14
C LEU A 277 -10.34 -3.07 -12.94
N THR A 278 -10.18 -2.25 -11.90
CA THR A 278 -11.06 -1.10 -11.65
C THR A 278 -10.90 -0.03 -12.73
N MET A 279 -9.68 0.21 -13.22
CA MET A 279 -9.42 1.12 -14.34
C MET A 279 -10.06 0.60 -15.63
N ILE A 280 -9.82 -0.67 -15.98
CA ILE A 280 -10.41 -1.32 -17.16
C ILE A 280 -11.95 -1.26 -17.12
N VAL A 281 -12.56 -1.65 -16.00
CA VAL A 281 -14.01 -1.60 -15.82
C VAL A 281 -14.56 -0.17 -15.87
N SER A 282 -13.73 0.84 -15.56
CA SER A 282 -14.12 2.24 -15.69
C SER A 282 -14.20 2.73 -17.14
N THR A 283 -13.47 2.10 -18.07
CA THR A 283 -13.49 2.44 -19.50
C THR A 283 -14.77 2.00 -20.22
N LEU A 284 -15.52 1.05 -19.63
CA LEU A 284 -16.78 0.56 -20.21
C LEU A 284 -17.81 1.69 -20.35
N ASN A 285 -18.30 1.85 -21.57
CA ASN A 285 -19.30 2.84 -21.97
C ASN A 285 -20.34 2.20 -22.90
N ASP A 286 -21.32 2.98 -23.37
CA ASP A 286 -22.39 2.46 -24.23
C ASP A 286 -21.89 2.02 -25.62
N GLU A 287 -20.70 2.45 -26.05
CA GLU A 287 -20.06 2.07 -27.33
C GLU A 287 -19.16 0.82 -27.17
N LYS A 288 -18.63 0.61 -25.96
CA LYS A 288 -17.72 -0.47 -25.59
C LYS A 288 -18.31 -1.28 -24.44
N GLU A 289 -19.13 -2.26 -24.80
CA GLU A 289 -19.84 -3.11 -23.85
C GLU A 289 -19.02 -4.31 -23.34
N SER A 290 -17.86 -4.60 -23.94
CA SER A 290 -17.00 -5.75 -23.62
C SER A 290 -15.57 -5.35 -23.28
N ILE A 291 -14.96 -6.10 -22.36
CA ILE A 291 -13.53 -5.97 -22.05
C ILE A 291 -12.73 -6.74 -23.10
N LEU A 292 -11.77 -6.06 -23.72
CA LEU A 292 -10.88 -6.64 -24.74
C LEU A 292 -9.47 -6.82 -24.20
N LEU A 293 -8.66 -7.62 -24.90
CA LEU A 293 -7.25 -7.83 -24.55
C LEU A 293 -6.44 -6.52 -24.63
N GLU A 294 -6.76 -5.66 -25.60
CA GLU A 294 -6.15 -4.34 -25.78
C GLU A 294 -6.32 -3.41 -24.56
N ASP A 295 -7.40 -3.58 -23.80
CA ASP A 295 -7.61 -2.80 -22.56
C ASP A 295 -6.60 -3.17 -21.48
N PHE A 296 -6.32 -4.46 -21.36
CA PHE A 296 -5.30 -4.94 -20.43
C PHE A 296 -3.91 -4.54 -20.89
N GLU A 297 -3.61 -4.65 -22.20
CA GLU A 297 -2.31 -4.22 -22.73
C GLU A 297 -2.06 -2.74 -22.46
N LYS A 298 -3.07 -1.89 -22.67
CA LYS A 298 -2.98 -0.46 -22.42
C LYS A 298 -2.74 -0.13 -20.94
N GLU A 299 -3.53 -0.72 -20.03
CA GLU A 299 -3.39 -0.42 -18.60
C GLU A 299 -2.12 -1.03 -17.98
N ILE A 300 -1.67 -2.19 -18.48
CA ILE A 300 -0.38 -2.78 -18.04
C ILE A 300 0.79 -1.98 -18.59
N HIS A 301 0.74 -1.53 -19.85
CA HIS A 301 1.76 -0.60 -20.37
C HIS A 301 1.83 0.67 -19.52
N ARG A 302 0.67 1.25 -19.17
CA ARG A 302 0.61 2.43 -18.29
C ARG A 302 1.20 2.16 -16.91
N PHE A 303 1.03 0.96 -16.37
CA PHE A 303 1.62 0.55 -15.10
C PHE A 303 3.16 0.38 -15.19
N GLU A 304 3.67 0.04 -16.37
CA GLU A 304 5.10 -0.14 -16.65
C GLU A 304 5.81 1.15 -17.08
N GLU A 305 5.08 2.24 -17.31
CA GLU A 305 5.65 3.52 -17.75
C GLU A 305 6.56 4.13 -16.67
N ASP A 306 7.73 4.61 -17.10
CA ASP A 306 8.66 5.31 -16.23
C ASP A 306 8.20 6.76 -16.00
N GLU A 307 7.68 7.04 -14.80
CA GLU A 307 7.23 8.37 -14.41
C GLU A 307 8.37 9.41 -14.37
N VAL A 308 9.62 9.00 -14.17
CA VAL A 308 10.78 9.90 -14.22
C VAL A 308 11.05 10.30 -15.66
N LEU A 309 11.00 9.35 -16.60
CA LEU A 309 11.15 9.65 -18.03
C LEU A 309 10.03 10.56 -18.52
N ASN A 310 8.77 10.31 -18.14
CA ASN A 310 7.64 11.16 -18.50
C ASN A 310 7.83 12.60 -17.97
N ARG A 311 8.27 12.76 -16.71
CA ARG A 311 8.63 14.08 -16.17
C ARG A 311 9.71 14.78 -16.98
N LEU A 312 10.73 14.06 -17.46
CA LEU A 312 11.79 14.61 -18.31
C LEU A 312 11.30 15.06 -19.70
N LEU A 313 10.23 14.46 -20.23
CA LEU A 313 9.66 14.88 -21.51
C LEU A 313 8.87 16.19 -21.40
N ASP A 314 8.43 16.56 -20.20
CA ASP A 314 7.65 17.77 -19.93
C ASP A 314 8.50 18.98 -19.52
N VAL A 315 9.81 18.81 -19.27
CA VAL A 315 10.69 19.93 -18.89
C VAL A 315 11.01 20.81 -20.10
N SER A 316 11.29 22.09 -19.86
CA SER A 316 11.63 23.01 -20.95
C SER A 316 12.97 22.64 -21.62
N ILE A 317 13.16 23.10 -22.86
CA ILE A 317 14.43 22.91 -23.59
C ILE A 317 15.62 23.48 -22.79
N LEU A 318 15.42 24.60 -22.08
CA LEU A 318 16.46 25.19 -21.23
C LEU A 318 16.85 24.25 -20.08
N GLU A 319 15.88 23.65 -19.42
CA GLU A 319 16.09 22.70 -18.33
C GLU A 319 16.72 21.40 -18.84
N MET A 320 16.30 20.91 -20.01
CA MET A 320 16.98 19.81 -20.68
C MET A 320 18.44 20.13 -20.97
N CYS A 321 18.77 21.34 -21.43
CA CYS A 321 20.16 21.74 -21.63
C CYS A 321 20.96 21.74 -20.31
N LEU A 322 20.36 22.20 -19.22
CA LEU A 322 21.00 22.14 -17.90
C LEU A 322 21.21 20.69 -17.47
N LEU A 323 20.23 19.81 -17.63
CA LEU A 323 20.33 18.37 -17.33
C LEU A 323 21.41 17.68 -18.19
N ILE A 324 21.55 18.04 -19.46
CA ILE A 324 22.64 17.56 -20.33
C ILE A 324 23.99 18.07 -19.82
N ALA A 325 24.10 19.33 -19.41
CA ALA A 325 25.33 19.83 -18.79
C ALA A 325 25.68 19.10 -17.48
N MET A 326 24.69 18.79 -16.65
CA MET A 326 24.85 17.99 -15.43
C MET A 326 25.32 16.58 -15.76
N LYS A 327 24.69 15.92 -16.75
CA LYS A 327 25.09 14.61 -17.26
C LYS A 327 26.57 14.61 -17.68
N HIS A 328 26.98 15.55 -18.52
CA HIS A 328 28.37 15.61 -18.98
C HIS A 328 29.37 15.93 -17.87
N HIS A 329 28.96 16.69 -16.85
CA HIS A 329 29.79 16.89 -15.67
C HIS A 329 30.00 15.57 -14.92
N CYS A 330 28.92 14.80 -14.70
CA CYS A 330 29.00 13.48 -14.09
C CYS A 330 29.90 12.52 -14.90
N ASP A 331 29.73 12.48 -16.23
CA ASP A 331 30.48 11.57 -17.10
C ASP A 331 31.98 11.89 -17.14
N ILE A 332 32.37 13.17 -17.08
CA ILE A 332 33.78 13.59 -17.22
C ILE A 332 34.55 13.45 -15.91
N TYR A 333 33.93 13.82 -14.80
CA TYR A 333 34.59 13.88 -13.50
C TYR A 333 34.37 12.64 -12.64
N ASP A 334 33.52 11.70 -13.11
CA ASP A 334 33.10 10.52 -12.36
C ASP A 334 32.52 10.87 -10.97
N THR A 335 31.85 12.04 -10.90
CA THR A 335 31.23 12.57 -9.68
C THR A 335 29.78 12.92 -9.92
N GLN A 336 28.89 12.51 -9.02
CA GLN A 336 27.46 12.88 -9.09
C GLN A 336 27.16 14.25 -8.48
N THR A 337 28.18 14.92 -7.91
CA THR A 337 28.04 16.18 -7.19
C THR A 337 28.43 17.36 -8.07
N MET A 338 27.71 18.47 -7.95
CA MET A 338 27.89 19.66 -8.78
C MET A 338 27.41 20.92 -8.07
N ASN A 339 27.86 22.09 -8.52
CA ASN A 339 27.31 23.38 -8.12
C ASN A 339 26.75 24.12 -9.35
N PHE A 340 25.97 25.18 -9.12
CA PHE A 340 25.35 25.94 -10.22
C PHE A 340 26.41 26.53 -11.16
N GLU A 341 27.52 27.04 -10.62
CA GLU A 341 28.58 27.68 -11.43
C GLU A 341 29.22 26.75 -12.45
N VAL A 342 29.51 25.50 -12.09
CA VAL A 342 30.12 24.53 -12.99
C VAL A 342 29.16 24.19 -14.13
N ILE A 343 27.86 24.05 -13.82
CA ILE A 343 26.83 23.78 -14.83
C ILE A 343 26.61 25.00 -15.73
N PHE A 344 26.55 26.20 -15.14
CA PHE A 344 26.44 27.46 -15.86
C PHE A 344 27.61 27.69 -16.82
N ALA A 345 28.85 27.43 -16.38
CA ALA A 345 30.03 27.55 -17.22
C ALA A 345 29.99 26.58 -18.42
N ARG A 346 29.51 25.36 -18.20
CA ARG A 346 29.38 24.36 -19.27
C ARG A 346 28.26 24.72 -20.26
N PHE A 347 27.12 25.16 -19.77
CA PHE A 347 26.03 25.67 -20.61
C PHE A 347 26.51 26.86 -21.46
N THR A 348 27.24 27.80 -20.86
CA THR A 348 27.78 28.97 -21.56
C THR A 348 28.75 28.57 -22.67
N LYS A 349 29.62 27.57 -22.44
CA LYS A 349 30.50 27.02 -23.50
C LYS A 349 29.69 26.48 -24.68
N PHE A 350 28.61 25.75 -24.42
CA PHE A 350 27.74 25.20 -25.46
C PHE A 350 27.03 26.30 -26.27
N VAL A 351 26.48 27.33 -25.61
CA VAL A 351 25.83 28.47 -26.28
C VAL A 351 26.82 29.25 -27.14
N ASN A 352 28.03 29.50 -26.62
CA ASN A 352 29.05 30.24 -27.38
C ASN A 352 29.53 29.49 -28.64
N SER A 353 29.52 28.17 -28.62
CA SER A 353 29.86 27.35 -29.79
C SER A 353 28.74 27.28 -30.85
N ASN A 354 27.50 27.63 -30.50
CA ASN A 354 26.33 27.49 -31.37
C ASN A 354 25.57 28.81 -31.50
N SER A 355 25.75 29.52 -32.62
CA SER A 355 25.16 30.84 -32.87
C SER A 355 23.63 30.86 -32.91
N ASN A 356 22.97 29.71 -33.09
CA ASN A 356 21.51 29.60 -33.18
C ASN A 356 20.80 29.59 -31.82
N ILE A 357 21.53 29.40 -30.72
CA ILE A 357 20.93 29.31 -29.39
C ILE A 357 20.89 30.71 -28.77
N GLN A 358 19.69 31.15 -28.40
CA GLN A 358 19.51 32.46 -27.78
C GLN A 358 20.28 32.53 -26.46
N ASN A 359 20.98 33.65 -26.26
CA ASN A 359 21.72 33.88 -25.04
C ASN A 359 20.72 34.16 -23.89
N VAL A 360 20.74 33.31 -22.86
CA VAL A 360 19.78 33.37 -21.75
C VAL A 360 20.42 34.09 -20.56
N GLN A 361 19.68 34.99 -19.91
CA GLN A 361 20.16 35.68 -18.71
C GLN A 361 20.43 34.69 -17.57
N ARG A 362 21.50 34.93 -16.81
CA ARG A 362 21.90 34.09 -15.66
C ARG A 362 20.77 33.89 -14.64
N ALA A 363 19.98 34.93 -14.37
CA ALA A 363 18.84 34.82 -13.44
C ALA A 363 17.76 33.84 -13.93
N VAL A 364 17.57 33.70 -15.24
CA VAL A 364 16.62 32.74 -15.83
C VAL A 364 17.15 31.32 -15.72
N LEU A 365 18.47 31.12 -15.95
CA LEU A 365 19.12 29.82 -15.74
C LEU A 365 19.09 29.39 -14.28
N MET A 366 19.25 30.32 -13.34
CA MET A 366 19.11 30.03 -11.91
C MET A 366 17.68 29.60 -11.57
N LYS A 367 16.65 30.29 -12.09
CA LYS A 367 15.25 29.86 -11.92
C LYS A 367 14.97 28.48 -12.51
N ALA A 368 15.51 28.17 -13.69
CA ALA A 368 15.41 26.85 -14.30
C ALA A 368 16.11 25.78 -13.44
N PHE A 369 17.27 26.10 -12.88
CA PHE A 369 17.99 25.22 -11.96
C PHE A 369 17.20 24.96 -10.66
N GLU A 370 16.60 26.00 -10.07
CA GLU A 370 15.71 25.88 -8.92
C GLU A 370 14.46 25.05 -9.26
N HIS A 371 13.90 25.19 -10.46
CA HIS A 371 12.77 24.38 -10.90
C HIS A 371 13.15 22.89 -11.03
N ILE A 372 14.32 22.57 -11.60
CA ILE A 372 14.86 21.20 -11.63
C ILE A 372 15.02 20.62 -10.21
N GLN A 373 15.46 21.45 -9.25
CA GLN A 373 15.53 21.06 -7.85
C GLN A 373 14.13 20.82 -7.25
N ASN A 374 13.16 21.68 -7.53
CA ASN A 374 11.78 21.51 -7.05
C ASN A 374 11.10 20.27 -7.64
N MET A 375 11.54 19.81 -8.83
CA MET A 375 11.11 18.54 -9.43
C MET A 375 11.84 17.30 -8.85
N GLU A 376 12.73 17.50 -7.87
CA GLU A 376 13.56 16.47 -7.22
C GLU A 376 14.49 15.70 -8.17
N LEU A 377 14.77 16.26 -9.35
CA LEU A 377 15.75 15.69 -10.29
C LEU A 377 17.19 15.90 -9.79
N ILE A 378 17.40 16.90 -8.94
CA ILE A 378 18.61 17.13 -8.17
C ILE A 378 18.28 17.33 -6.68
N SER A 379 19.16 16.88 -5.79
CA SER A 379 19.01 17.06 -4.34
C SER A 379 20.19 17.83 -3.76
N SER A 380 19.96 18.72 -2.79
CA SER A 380 21.06 19.41 -2.10
C SER A 380 21.69 18.48 -1.08
N ILE A 381 23.03 18.41 -1.08
CA ILE A 381 23.81 17.67 -0.08
C ILE A 381 24.14 18.56 1.13
N SER A 382 24.05 19.87 0.95
CA SER A 382 24.36 20.85 2.00
C SER A 382 23.26 20.82 3.06
N HIS A 383 23.61 20.60 4.33
CA HIS A 383 22.66 20.71 5.43
C HIS A 383 22.01 22.10 5.45
N ASP A 384 20.69 22.16 5.63
CA ASP A 384 19.86 23.38 5.67
C ASP A 384 20.32 24.46 6.68
N GLY A 385 21.29 24.14 7.56
CA GLY A 385 21.88 25.06 8.53
C GLY A 385 23.10 25.85 8.04
N ALA A 386 23.68 25.54 6.88
CA ALA A 386 24.87 26.25 6.38
C ALA A 386 24.46 27.48 5.55
N LYS A 387 24.86 28.68 5.99
CA LYS A 387 24.67 29.97 5.27
C LYS A 387 25.56 30.03 4.01
N VAL A 388 25.35 29.12 3.07
CA VAL A 388 26.02 29.11 1.77
C VAL A 388 25.11 29.79 0.76
N GLN A 389 25.68 30.71 -0.02
CA GLN A 389 25.01 31.34 -1.16
C GLN A 389 24.44 30.25 -2.10
N PRO A 390 23.23 30.44 -2.64
CA PRO A 390 22.51 29.38 -3.35
C PRO A 390 23.28 28.83 -4.56
N GLU A 391 24.10 29.65 -5.22
CA GLU A 391 24.89 29.27 -6.40
C GLU A 391 26.05 28.30 -6.09
N TYR A 392 26.55 28.33 -4.85
CA TYR A 392 27.70 27.52 -4.41
C TYR A 392 27.28 26.29 -3.59
N ARG A 393 25.97 26.08 -3.41
CA ARG A 393 25.47 24.86 -2.79
C ARG A 393 25.81 23.66 -3.68
N ILE A 394 26.13 22.55 -3.01
CA ILE A 394 26.45 21.30 -3.69
C ILE A 394 25.17 20.50 -3.86
N PHE A 395 24.90 20.11 -5.10
CA PHE A 395 23.77 19.31 -5.52
C PHE A 395 24.23 17.96 -6.04
N LYS A 396 23.38 16.95 -5.90
CA LYS A 396 23.56 15.62 -6.47
C LYS A 396 22.52 15.39 -7.55
N LEU A 397 22.94 14.89 -8.71
CA LEU A 397 22.01 14.43 -9.74
C LEU A 397 21.36 13.12 -9.30
N MET A 398 20.03 13.11 -9.24
CA MET A 398 19.24 11.93 -8.80
C MET A 398 18.86 11.01 -9.98
N LEU A 399 19.29 11.36 -11.18
CA LEU A 399 18.98 10.67 -12.43
C LEU A 399 20.15 9.85 -12.93
N GLN A 400 19.84 8.72 -13.58
CA GLN A 400 20.84 7.99 -14.36
C GLN A 400 21.11 8.74 -15.68
N PRO A 401 22.38 8.91 -16.10
CA PRO A 401 22.75 9.55 -17.38
C PRO A 401 22.05 8.98 -18.62
N GLN A 402 21.69 7.69 -18.58
CA GLN A 402 20.99 6.98 -19.65
C GLN A 402 19.57 7.52 -19.85
N LEU A 403 18.84 7.79 -18.76
CA LEU A 403 17.48 8.35 -18.80
C LEU A 403 17.45 9.72 -19.47
N ILE A 404 18.45 10.57 -19.21
CA ILE A 404 18.57 11.88 -19.87
C ILE A 404 18.78 11.71 -21.37
N THR A 405 19.60 10.74 -21.78
CA THR A 405 19.89 10.45 -23.19
C THR A 405 18.65 9.91 -23.90
N GLU A 406 17.88 9.05 -23.24
CA GLU A 406 16.60 8.54 -23.71
C GLU A 406 15.53 9.63 -23.78
N ALA A 407 15.45 10.51 -22.78
CA ALA A 407 14.53 11.65 -22.79
C ALA A 407 14.81 12.55 -23.99
N VAL A 408 16.08 12.89 -24.27
CA VAL A 408 16.46 13.71 -25.43
C VAL A 408 16.05 13.07 -26.76
N SER A 409 16.12 11.75 -26.89
CA SER A 409 15.74 11.07 -28.15
C SER A 409 14.23 10.97 -28.35
N ARG A 410 13.45 10.92 -27.26
CA ARG A 410 11.98 10.86 -27.29
C ARG A 410 11.30 12.25 -27.26
N TYR A 411 12.03 13.31 -26.88
CA TYR A 411 11.48 14.65 -26.74
C TYR A 411 11.02 15.23 -28.08
N THR A 412 9.77 15.71 -28.13
CA THR A 412 9.17 16.26 -29.36
C THR A 412 9.68 17.68 -29.65
N GLY A 413 10.21 17.90 -30.85
CA GLY A 413 10.69 19.23 -31.27
C GLY A 413 12.05 19.65 -30.70
N MET A 414 12.88 18.71 -30.26
CA MET A 414 14.26 19.02 -29.84
C MET A 414 15.10 19.59 -31.00
N PRO A 415 15.76 20.75 -30.81
CA PRO A 415 16.77 21.25 -31.74
C PRO A 415 17.90 20.24 -31.97
N THR A 416 18.35 20.12 -33.22
CA THR A 416 19.36 19.15 -33.63
C THR A 416 20.70 19.33 -32.91
N GLU A 417 21.06 20.58 -32.60
CA GLU A 417 22.28 20.96 -31.89
C GLU A 417 22.30 20.37 -30.48
N ILE A 418 21.15 20.35 -29.79
CA ILE A 418 21.01 19.81 -28.44
C ILE A 418 21.09 18.27 -28.47
N VAL A 419 20.49 17.64 -29.48
CA VAL A 419 20.57 16.18 -29.66
C VAL A 419 22.01 15.74 -29.94
N GLN A 420 22.75 16.50 -30.75
CA GLN A 420 24.17 16.25 -31.01
C GLN A 420 25.00 16.44 -29.74
N TRP A 421 24.74 17.51 -28.99
CA TRP A 421 25.43 17.79 -27.75
C TRP A 421 25.21 16.69 -26.70
N ALA A 422 23.98 16.23 -26.50
CA ALA A 422 23.66 15.16 -25.56
C ALA A 422 24.43 13.84 -25.82
N LYS A 423 24.81 13.59 -27.08
CA LYS A 423 25.59 12.40 -27.51
C LYS A 423 27.09 12.56 -27.32
N SER A 424 27.61 13.78 -27.34
CA SER A 424 29.05 14.07 -27.20
C SER A 424 29.33 14.82 -25.91
N SER A 425 29.96 14.14 -24.95
CA SER A 425 30.42 14.80 -23.72
C SER A 425 31.59 15.77 -23.95
N LEU A 426 32.13 15.82 -25.16
CA LEU A 426 33.15 16.76 -25.59
C LEU A 426 32.46 17.99 -26.20
N ILE A 427 32.59 19.14 -25.53
CA ILE A 427 32.46 20.49 -26.12
C ILE A 427 33.88 21.01 -26.35
#